data_AF-A0A1M5IHB2-F1
#
_entry.id   AF-A0A1M5IHB2-F1
#
_cell.length_a   1.000
_cell.length_b   1.000
_cell.length_c   1.000
_cell.angle_alpha   90.00
_cell.angle_beta   90.00
_cell.angle_gamma   90.00
#
_symmetry.space_group_name_H-M   'P 1'
#
loop_
_entity.id
_entity.type
_entity.pdbx_description
1 polymer ?
#
loop_
_entity_poly.entity_id
_entity_poly.type
_entity_poly.pdbx_seq_one_letter_code
_entity_poly.pdbx_strand_id
1 'polypeptide(L)'
;MALSDIDVKIIGDYLWDEDCQAYHEGKIEDFKYYFKEWVENLVRIPRSININFNIYYNPAIEKFSFISISTRKVEVVQALKNDLEFSRKYFVF
;
A
#
# COMPACT_ATOMS: atom_id res chain seq x y z
N MET A 1 -8.34 13.69 18.72
CA MET A 1 -7.75 12.45 18.17
C MET A 1 -6.75 12.88 17.11
N ALA A 2 -5.46 12.57 17.28
CA ALA A 2 -4.44 12.94 16.30
C ALA A 2 -4.64 12.07 15.05
N LEU A 3 -5.16 12.69 13.99
CA LEU A 3 -5.29 12.13 12.66
C LEU A 3 -3.88 11.99 12.09
N SER A 4 -3.40 10.76 11.96
CA SER A 4 -2.33 10.47 11.03
C SER A 4 -2.90 10.62 9.62
N ASP A 5 -2.44 11.61 8.84
CA ASP A 5 -2.76 11.69 7.41
C ASP A 5 -1.84 10.72 6.66
N ILE A 6 -2.33 9.49 6.49
CA ILE A 6 -1.74 8.50 5.58
C ILE A 6 -2.35 8.74 4.21
N ASP A 7 -1.54 9.23 3.28
CA ASP A 7 -1.91 9.39 1.87
C ASP A 7 -1.33 8.23 1.06
N VAL A 8 -2.19 7.53 0.32
CA VAL A 8 -1.80 6.39 -0.52
C VAL A 8 -2.17 6.69 -1.97
N LYS A 9 -1.16 7.03 -2.76
CA LYS A 9 -1.28 7.21 -4.19
C LYS A 9 -0.87 5.94 -4.92
N ILE A 10 -1.81 5.36 -5.64
CA ILE A 10 -1.55 4.20 -6.50
C ILE A 10 -1.47 4.68 -7.94
N ILE A 11 -0.34 4.37 -8.58
CA ILE A 11 -0.06 4.71 -9.98
C ILE A 11 -0.20 3.44 -10.81
N GLY A 12 -0.86 3.58 -11.95
CA GLY A 12 -1.10 2.52 -12.90
C GLY A 12 -1.38 3.09 -14.28
N ASP A 13 -0.62 2.65 -15.28
CA ASP A 13 -0.91 2.94 -16.69
C ASP A 13 -1.67 1.76 -17.27
N TYR A 14 -3.00 1.83 -17.19
CA TYR A 14 -3.85 0.71 -17.51
C TYR A 14 -4.98 1.10 -18.46
N LEU A 15 -4.91 0.55 -19.66
CA LEU A 15 -6.03 0.49 -20.60
C LEU A 15 -6.58 -0.93 -20.51
N TRP A 16 -7.67 -1.10 -19.78
CA TRP A 16 -8.38 -2.37 -19.64
C TRP A 16 -9.78 -2.24 -20.23
N ASP A 17 -10.29 -3.36 -20.73
CA ASP A 17 -11.73 -3.56 -20.95
C ASP A 17 -12.50 -3.49 -19.61
N GLU A 18 -13.79 -3.11 -19.65
CA GLU A 18 -14.60 -2.76 -18.46
C GLU A 18 -14.59 -3.85 -17.37
N ASP A 19 -14.70 -5.12 -17.74
CA ASP A 19 -14.70 -6.25 -16.80
C ASP A 19 -13.33 -6.41 -16.11
N CYS A 20 -12.23 -6.28 -16.86
CA CYS A 20 -10.88 -6.29 -16.31
C CYS A 20 -10.64 -5.07 -15.42
N GLN A 21 -11.19 -3.91 -15.78
CA GLN A 21 -11.09 -2.70 -14.99
C GLN A 21 -11.75 -2.85 -13.62
N ALA A 22 -13.00 -3.30 -13.56
CA ALA A 22 -13.73 -3.49 -12.30
C ALA A 22 -13.02 -4.50 -11.37
N TYR A 23 -12.48 -5.59 -11.94
CA TYR A 23 -11.71 -6.57 -11.18
C TYR A 23 -10.46 -5.96 -10.52
N HIS A 24 -9.67 -5.21 -11.30
CA HIS A 24 -8.44 -4.61 -10.81
C HIS A 24 -8.69 -3.42 -9.87
N GLU A 25 -9.74 -2.65 -10.09
CA GLU A 25 -10.21 -1.62 -9.15
C GLU A 25 -10.57 -2.24 -7.79
N GLY A 26 -11.29 -3.36 -7.77
CA GLY A 26 -11.58 -4.08 -6.54
C GLY A 26 -10.32 -4.54 -5.79
N LYS A 27 -9.30 -5.02 -6.50
CA LYS A 27 -7.98 -5.37 -5.91
C LYS A 27 -7.27 -4.15 -5.32
N ILE A 28 -7.37 -3.01 -5.99
CA ILE A 28 -6.78 -1.75 -5.54
C ILE A 28 -7.51 -1.23 -4.29
N GLU A 29 -8.84 -1.31 -4.23
CA GLU A 29 -9.62 -0.90 -3.06
C GLU A 29 -9.36 -1.80 -1.85
N ASP A 30 -9.35 -3.12 -2.04
CA ASP A 30 -8.99 -4.10 -1.00
C ASP A 30 -7.61 -3.77 -0.42
N PHE A 31 -6.62 -3.56 -1.29
CA PHE A 31 -5.28 -3.16 -0.86
C PHE A 31 -5.28 -1.84 -0.10
N LYS A 32 -5.96 -0.79 -0.60
CA LYS A 32 -6.01 0.51 0.10
C LYS A 32 -6.59 0.38 1.50
N TYR A 33 -7.67 -0.39 1.65
CA TYR A 33 -8.31 -0.63 2.94
C TYR A 33 -7.35 -1.33 3.92
N TYR A 34 -6.84 -2.49 3.54
CA TYR A 34 -5.98 -3.29 4.42
C TYR A 34 -4.61 -2.65 4.64
N PHE A 35 -4.04 -1.97 3.65
CA PHE A 35 -2.75 -1.28 3.79
C PHE A 35 -2.85 -0.11 4.75
N LYS A 36 -3.91 0.68 4.68
CA LYS A 36 -4.12 1.77 5.64
C LYS A 36 -4.23 1.23 7.07
N GLU A 37 -5.08 0.22 7.28
CA GLU A 37 -5.23 -0.43 8.59
C GLU A 37 -3.90 -1.02 9.10
N TRP A 38 -3.13 -1.66 8.21
CA TRP A 38 -1.82 -2.23 8.54
C TRP A 38 -0.81 -1.15 8.95
N VAL A 39 -0.73 -0.02 8.23
CA VAL A 39 0.16 1.10 8.58
C VAL A 39 -0.27 1.75 9.91
N GLU A 40 -1.57 1.90 10.17
CA GLU A 40 -2.08 2.49 11.42
C GLU A 40 -1.80 1.61 12.65
N ASN A 41 -1.78 0.28 12.47
CA ASN A 41 -1.48 -0.70 13.51
C ASN A 41 0.03 -0.93 13.73
N LEU A 42 0.87 -0.30 12.92
CA LEU A 42 2.32 -0.43 12.96
C LEU A 42 2.87 0.29 14.21
N VAL A 43 3.07 -0.47 15.31
CA VAL A 43 3.33 -0.04 16.72
C VAL A 43 4.54 0.91 16.95
N ARG A 44 5.21 1.41 15.90
CA ARG A 44 6.41 2.26 16.03
C ARG A 44 6.33 3.59 15.30
N ILE A 45 5.24 3.89 14.61
CA ILE A 45 5.06 5.17 13.92
C ILE A 45 4.16 6.06 14.79
N PRO A 46 4.65 7.21 15.30
CA PRO A 46 3.81 8.16 16.01
C PRO A 46 2.65 8.61 15.12
N ARG A 47 1.41 8.52 15.63
CA ARG A 47 0.17 8.92 14.91
C ARG A 47 0.12 10.39 14.50
N SER A 48 1.10 11.19 14.86
CA SER A 48 1.24 12.61 14.50
C SER A 48 2.11 12.85 13.27
N ILE A 49 2.55 11.79 12.58
CA ILE A 49 3.42 11.90 11.40
C ILE A 49 2.61 11.57 10.15
N ASN A 50 2.68 12.46 9.16
CA ASN A 50 2.08 12.23 7.85
C ASN A 50 3.04 11.42 6.99
N ILE A 51 2.53 10.33 6.40
CA ILE A 51 3.32 9.46 5.54
C ILE A 51 2.60 9.35 4.21
N ASN A 52 3.31 9.74 3.15
CA ASN A 52 2.84 9.64 1.79
C ASN A 52 3.48 8.42 1.13
N PHE A 53 2.65 7.57 0.56
CA PHE A 53 3.05 6.36 -0.15
C PHE A 53 2.73 6.50 -1.63
N ASN A 54 3.76 6.42 -2.47
CA ASN A 54 3.59 6.21 -3.90
C ASN A 54 3.82 4.73 -4.22
N ILE A 55 2.79 4.07 -4.69
CA ILE A 55 2.76 2.63 -4.91
C ILE A 55 2.38 2.37 -6.36
N TYR A 56 3.11 1.47 -7.02
CA TYR A 56 2.76 0.92 -8.32
C TYR A 56 1.93 -0.35 -8.10
N TYR A 57 0.74 -0.43 -8.67
CA TYR A 57 0.05 -1.70 -8.83
C TYR A 57 0.63 -2.43 -10.05
N ASN A 58 0.68 -3.75 -10.13
CA ASN A 58 1.05 -4.52 -11.31
C ASN A 58 -0.05 -5.55 -11.59
N PRO A 59 -0.89 -5.35 -12.61
CA PRO A 59 -2.06 -6.19 -12.87
C PRO A 59 -1.69 -7.60 -13.31
N ALA A 60 -0.57 -7.78 -14.04
CA ALA A 60 -0.18 -9.07 -14.59
C ALA A 60 0.10 -10.12 -13.50
N ILE A 61 0.50 -9.67 -12.31
CA ILE A 61 0.79 -10.51 -11.15
C ILE A 61 -0.05 -10.12 -9.93
N GLU A 62 -1.00 -9.21 -10.12
CA GLU A 62 -1.93 -8.68 -9.10
C GLU A 62 -1.26 -8.21 -7.80
N LYS A 63 -0.09 -7.58 -7.91
CA LYS A 63 0.71 -7.18 -6.74
C LYS A 63 1.18 -5.74 -6.80
N PHE A 64 1.63 -5.23 -5.66
CA PHE A 64 2.03 -3.85 -5.46
C PHE A 64 3.54 -3.73 -5.25
N SER A 65 4.09 -2.55 -5.55
CA SER A 65 5.51 -2.22 -5.38
C SER A 65 5.66 -0.77 -4.95
N PHE A 66 6.58 -0.49 -4.01
CA PHE A 66 6.83 0.90 -3.60
C PHE A 66 7.65 1.64 -4.65
N ILE A 67 7.13 2.78 -5.09
CA ILE A 67 7.89 3.76 -5.86
C ILE A 67 8.65 4.66 -4.87
N SER A 68 7.95 5.23 -3.89
CA SER A 68 8.56 6.08 -2.87
C SER A 68 7.73 6.14 -1.59
N ILE A 69 8.40 6.42 -0.47
CA ILE A 69 7.79 6.66 0.84
C ILE A 69 8.38 7.97 1.37
N SER A 70 7.55 8.96 1.69
CA SER A 70 8.02 10.31 2.06
C SER A 70 8.91 10.33 3.30
N THR A 71 8.51 9.60 4.34
CA THR A 71 9.17 9.51 5.64
C THR A 71 9.02 8.10 6.21
N ARG A 72 9.89 7.71 7.14
CA ARG A 72 9.82 6.41 7.84
C ARG A 72 9.93 5.18 6.93
N LYS A 73 10.60 5.33 5.78
CA LYS A 73 10.83 4.24 4.82
C LYS A 73 11.46 3.01 5.48
N VAL A 74 12.43 3.21 6.37
CA VAL A 74 13.14 2.10 7.03
C VAL A 74 12.19 1.33 7.95
N GLU A 75 11.39 2.02 8.78
CA GLU A 75 10.44 1.36 9.67
C GLU A 75 9.36 0.61 8.90
N VAL A 76 8.81 1.20 7.84
CA VAL A 76 7.79 0.54 6.99
C VAL A 76 8.36 -0.69 6.31
N VAL A 77 9.54 -0.59 5.68
CA VAL A 77 10.18 -1.73 5.01
C VAL A 77 10.54 -2.84 6.01
N GLN A 78 10.97 -2.48 7.23
CA GLN A 78 11.26 -3.46 8.26
C GLN A 78 9.99 -4.15 8.78
N ALA A 79 8.88 -3.41 8.93
CA ALA A 79 7.60 -3.99 9.31
C ALA A 79 7.06 -4.94 8.24
N LEU A 80 7.18 -4.61 6.96
CA LEU A 80 6.85 -5.53 5.88
C LEU A 80 7.68 -6.82 5.95
N LYS A 81 8.99 -6.72 6.20
CA LYS A 81 9.85 -7.90 6.36
C LYS A 81 9.45 -8.77 7.55
N ASN A 82 8.90 -8.18 8.60
CA ASN A 82 8.45 -8.90 9.78
C ASN A 82 7.05 -9.53 9.60
N ASP A 83 6.18 -8.88 8.82
CA ASP A 83 4.83 -9.35 8.52
C ASP A 83 4.79 -10.03 7.14
N LEU A 84 5.26 -11.28 7.11
CA LEU A 84 5.35 -12.06 5.88
C LEU A 84 3.97 -12.40 5.28
N GLU A 85 2.91 -12.46 6.09
CA GLU A 85 1.57 -12.77 5.60
C GLU A 85 1.04 -11.60 4.75
N PHE A 86 1.05 -10.39 5.32
CA PHE A 86 0.63 -9.18 4.62
C PHE A 86 1.51 -8.92 3.39
N SER A 87 2.82 -9.02 3.58
CA SER A 87 3.81 -8.81 2.53
C SER A 87 3.65 -9.76 1.34
N ARG A 88 3.44 -11.06 1.58
CA ARG A 88 3.28 -12.03 0.49
C ARG A 88 1.95 -11.87 -0.25
N LYS A 89 0.90 -11.46 0.47
CA LYS A 89 -0.43 -11.21 -0.09
C LYS A 89 -0.40 -10.06 -1.09
N TYR A 90 0.21 -8.94 -0.73
CA TYR A 90 0.10 -7.72 -1.54
C TYR A 90 1.36 -7.32 -2.30
N PHE A 91 2.56 -7.65 -1.84
CA PHE A 91 3.79 -7.08 -2.42
C PHE A 91 4.62 -8.10 -3.21
N VAL A 92 5.43 -7.56 -4.12
CA VAL A 92 6.56 -8.23 -4.76
C VAL A 92 7.83 -7.78 -4.06
N PHE A 93 8.67 -8.72 -3.65
CA PHE A 93 10.01 -8.47 -3.07
C PHE A 93 11.07 -9.16 -3.91
#